data_AF-A0A0W7X416-F1
#
_entry.id   AF-A0A0W7X416-F1
#
_cell.length_a   1.000
_cell.length_b   1.000
_cell.length_c   1.000
_cell.angle_alpha   90.00
_cell.angle_beta   90.00
_cell.angle_gamma   90.00
#
_symmetry.space_group_name_H-M   'P 1'
#
loop_
_entity.id
_entity.type
_entity.pdbx_description
1 polymer ?
#
loop_
_entity_poly.entity_id
_entity_poly.type
_entity_poly.pdbx_seq_one_letter_code
_entity_poly.pdbx_strand_id
1 'polypeptide(L)'
;MEDESTGWAWEYDPGDDWVAGGLHAPDREAVQVMASALTDLAAAGLTPDGRLDDDPNPLRLRTFSSGRILLWYQIVPHRERVYVVRINL
;
A
#
# COMPACT_ATOMS: atom_id res chain seq x y z
N MET A 1 -24.94 8.13 -7.87
CA MET A 1 -23.73 7.97 -7.06
C MET A 1 -22.76 7.27 -7.97
N GLU A 2 -22.03 8.03 -8.76
CA GLU A 2 -20.87 7.47 -9.46
C GLU A 2 -19.83 7.31 -8.36
N ASP A 3 -19.50 6.07 -8.00
CA ASP A 3 -18.28 5.80 -7.26
C ASP A 3 -17.15 6.33 -8.14
N GLU A 4 -16.70 7.56 -7.85
CA GLU A 4 -15.43 8.08 -8.31
C GLU A 4 -14.36 7.14 -7.77
N SER A 5 -14.15 6.05 -8.51
CA SER A 5 -12.95 5.25 -8.41
C SER A 5 -11.85 6.22 -8.81
N THR A 6 -11.36 6.95 -7.82
CA THR A 6 -10.07 7.63 -7.85
C THR A 6 -9.15 6.61 -8.53
N GLY A 7 -8.55 6.95 -9.67
CA GLY A 7 -7.90 5.96 -10.55
C GLY A 7 -6.76 5.18 -9.86
N TRP A 8 -6.48 5.54 -8.61
CA TRP A 8 -5.80 4.82 -7.54
C TRP A 8 -6.19 3.36 -7.40
N ALA A 9 -5.18 2.51 -7.50
CA ALA A 9 -5.26 1.09 -7.14
C ALA A 9 -3.96 0.67 -6.45
N TRP A 10 -3.96 -0.51 -5.85
CA TRP A 10 -2.72 -1.14 -5.38
C TRP A 10 -2.36 -2.37 -6.21
N GLU A 11 -1.07 -2.61 -6.33
CA GLU A 11 -0.49 -3.75 -7.01
C GLU A 11 0.65 -4.30 -6.16
N TYR A 12 0.96 -5.58 -6.28
CA TYR A 12 2.20 -6.12 -5.74
C TYR A 12 3.36 -5.83 -6.71
N ASP A 13 4.53 -5.47 -6.21
CA ASP A 13 5.69 -5.10 -7.04
C ASP A 13 6.29 -6.32 -7.76
N PRO A 14 6.49 -6.28 -9.11
CA PRO A 14 7.06 -7.36 -9.95
C PRO A 14 8.47 -7.87 -9.64
N GLY A 15 9.22 -7.30 -8.70
CA GLY A 15 10.56 -7.76 -8.36
C GLY A 15 10.62 -9.13 -7.66
N ASP A 16 11.56 -9.99 -8.07
CA ASP A 16 11.78 -11.40 -7.67
C ASP A 16 11.72 -11.77 -6.16
N ASP A 17 11.66 -10.82 -5.23
CA ASP A 17 11.52 -11.03 -3.77
C ASP A 17 10.06 -11.23 -3.28
N TRP A 18 9.10 -11.45 -4.20
CA TRP A 18 7.64 -11.51 -3.94
C TRP A 18 7.19 -12.34 -2.72
N VAL A 19 6.61 -11.67 -1.73
CA VAL A 19 6.22 -12.26 -0.44
C VAL A 19 4.76 -12.76 -0.36
N ALA A 20 3.89 -12.47 -1.33
CA ALA A 20 2.49 -12.94 -1.26
C ALA A 20 2.34 -14.47 -1.44
N GLY A 21 3.29 -15.12 -2.12
CA GLY A 21 3.25 -16.55 -2.44
C GLY A 21 3.34 -17.48 -1.22
N GLY A 22 4.00 -17.05 -0.14
CA GLY A 22 4.18 -17.83 1.08
C GLY A 22 3.23 -17.48 2.24
N LEU A 23 2.35 -16.49 2.07
CA LEU A 23 1.42 -16.07 3.12
C LEU A 23 0.24 -17.02 3.24
N HIS A 24 -0.13 -17.35 4.48
CA HIS A 24 -1.39 -18.03 4.77
C HIS A 24 -2.57 -17.13 4.36
N ALA A 25 -3.67 -17.76 3.93
CA ALA A 25 -4.88 -17.06 3.47
C ALA A 25 -5.33 -15.89 4.38
N PRO A 26 -5.43 -16.03 5.72
CA PRO A 26 -5.82 -14.92 6.59
C PRO A 26 -4.83 -13.75 6.58
N ASP A 27 -3.52 -14.02 6.51
CA ASP A 27 -2.51 -12.96 6.45
C ASP A 27 -2.56 -12.23 5.11
N ARG A 28 -2.84 -12.97 4.03
CA ARG A 28 -3.04 -12.39 2.69
C ARG A 28 -4.26 -11.46 2.66
N GLU A 29 -5.39 -11.89 3.21
CA GLU A 29 -6.59 -11.03 3.31
C GLU A 29 -6.32 -9.76 4.12
N ALA A 30 -5.62 -9.88 5.25
CA ALA A 30 -5.23 -8.72 6.04
C ALA A 30 -4.34 -7.75 5.25
N VAL A 31 -3.38 -8.26 4.48
CA VAL A 31 -2.54 -7.43 3.59
C VAL A 31 -3.37 -6.73 2.52
N GLN A 32 -4.34 -7.40 1.91
CA GLN A 32 -5.21 -6.78 0.89
C GLN A 32 -6.06 -5.66 1.48
N VAL A 33 -6.59 -5.85 2.69
CA VAL A 33 -7.33 -4.80 3.41
C VAL A 33 -6.41 -3.61 3.70
N MET A 34 -5.19 -3.85 4.20
CA MET A 34 -4.22 -2.80 4.45
C MET A 34 -3.81 -2.05 3.18
N ALA A 35 -3.53 -2.76 2.08
CA ALA A 35 -3.14 -2.15 0.81
C ALA A 35 -4.27 -1.31 0.22
N SER A 36 -5.52 -1.76 0.35
CA SER A 36 -6.70 -0.99 -0.07
C SER A 36 -6.85 0.28 0.75
N ALA A 37 -6.75 0.20 2.09
CA ALA A 37 -6.80 1.37 2.95
C ALA A 37 -5.67 2.38 2.67
N LEU A 38 -4.45 1.90 2.40
CA LEU A 38 -3.32 2.75 1.99
C LEU A 38 -3.58 3.44 0.64
N THR A 39 -4.30 2.78 -0.27
CA THR A 39 -4.69 3.35 -1.56
C THR A 39 -5.69 4.48 -1.37
N ASP A 40 -6.70 4.28 -0.53
CA ASP A 40 -7.71 5.31 -0.21
C ASP A 40 -7.04 6.55 0.43
N LEU A 41 -6.09 6.31 1.33
CA LEU A 41 -5.30 7.39 1.94
C LEU A 41 -4.43 8.11 0.92
N ALA A 42 -3.73 7.39 0.05
CA ALA A 42 -2.92 7.99 -1.01
C ALA A 42 -3.77 8.80 -1.99
N ALA A 43 -4.96 8.31 -2.34
CA ALA A 43 -5.93 9.03 -3.16
C ALA A 43 -6.40 10.33 -2.49
N ALA A 44 -6.53 10.34 -1.16
CA ALA A 44 -6.81 11.53 -0.37
C ALA A 44 -5.59 12.44 -0.13
N GLY A 45 -4.38 12.03 -0.56
CA GLY A 45 -3.13 12.74 -0.27
C GLY A 45 -2.73 12.70 1.21
N LEU A 46 -3.14 11.64 1.92
CA LEU A 46 -2.94 11.46 3.35
C LEU A 46 -1.95 10.33 3.64
N THR A 47 -1.19 10.49 4.73
CA THR A 47 -0.39 9.44 5.34
C THR A 47 -1.26 8.55 6.23
N PRO A 48 -0.77 7.36 6.64
CA PRO A 48 -1.47 6.50 7.59
C PRO A 48 -1.80 7.15 8.95
N ASP A 49 -1.04 8.18 9.33
CA ASP A 49 -1.28 8.96 10.55
C ASP A 49 -2.36 10.05 10.35
N GLY A 50 -2.98 10.13 9.16
CA GLY A 50 -4.00 11.10 8.81
C GLY A 50 -3.45 12.51 8.56
N ARG A 51 -2.16 12.65 8.30
CA ARG A 51 -1.53 13.94 7.95
C ARG A 51 -1.43 14.06 6.43
N LEU A 52 -1.36 15.29 5.91
CA LEU A 52 -1.02 15.48 4.50
C LEU A 52 0.35 14.86 4.21
N ASP A 53 0.44 14.13 3.11
CA ASP A 53 1.67 13.54 2.64
C ASP A 53 2.50 14.60 1.90
N ASP A 54 3.41 15.26 2.62
CA ASP A 54 4.30 16.29 2.11
C ASP A 54 5.73 15.78 1.84
N ASP A 55 5.91 14.45 1.77
CA ASP A 55 7.24 13.86 1.60
C ASP A 55 7.86 14.33 0.26
N PRO A 56 9.03 14.99 0.29
CA PRO A 56 9.72 15.43 -0.93
C PRO A 56 10.19 14.25 -1.79
N ASN A 57 10.18 13.02 -1.27
CA ASN A 57 10.43 11.80 -2.02
C ASN A 57 9.19 10.89 -2.01
N PRO A 58 8.21 11.11 -2.91
CA PRO A 58 6.99 10.29 -2.96
C PRO A 58 7.30 8.83 -3.28
N LEU A 59 8.40 8.57 -4.02
CA LEU A 59 8.85 7.23 -4.39
C LEU A 59 9.70 6.56 -3.30
N ARG A 60 9.72 7.08 -2.07
CA ARG A 60 10.42 6.40 -0.98
C ARG A 60 9.72 5.09 -0.63
N LEU A 61 10.52 4.06 -0.33
CA LEU A 61 10.01 2.84 0.29
C LEU A 61 9.55 3.15 1.72
N ARG A 62 8.26 2.96 1.98
CA ARG A 62 7.60 3.21 3.26
C ARG A 62 7.30 1.89 3.96
N THR A 63 7.14 1.96 5.26
CA THR A 63 6.78 0.83 6.11
C THR A 63 5.50 1.14 6.86
N PHE A 64 4.56 0.21 6.85
CA PHE A 64 3.36 0.25 7.67
C PHE A 64 3.28 -1.03 8.49
N SER A 65 3.09 -0.91 9.80
CA SER A 65 2.95 -2.06 10.69
C SER A 65 1.55 -2.09 11.29
N SER A 66 0.87 -3.22 11.21
CA SER A 66 -0.39 -3.45 11.91
C SER A 66 -0.38 -4.82 12.57
N GLY A 67 -0.45 -4.84 13.90
CA GLY A 67 -0.33 -6.06 14.68
C GLY A 67 1.02 -6.76 14.47
N ARG A 68 0.99 -7.93 13.84
CA ARG A 68 2.20 -8.73 13.50
C ARG A 68 2.71 -8.47 12.09
N ILE A 69 1.92 -7.80 11.24
CA ILE A 69 2.27 -7.64 9.84
C ILE A 69 3.06 -6.35 9.67
N LEU A 70 4.25 -6.46 9.10
CA LEU A 70 5.05 -5.33 8.62
C LEU A 70 5.03 -5.32 7.09
N LEU A 71 4.45 -4.27 6.52
CA LEU A 71 4.25 -4.07 5.09
C LEU A 71 5.21 -2.99 4.60
N TRP A 72 6.00 -3.29 3.57
CA TRP A 72 6.74 -2.30 2.82
C TRP A 72 5.96 -1.95 1.56
N TYR A 73 5.73 -0.66 1.36
CA TYR A 73 4.96 -0.15 0.23
C TYR A 73 5.58 1.11 -0.33
N GLN A 74 5.25 1.43 -1.57
CA GLN A 74 5.68 2.64 -2.27
C GLN A 74 4.47 3.28 -2.91
N ILE A 75 4.34 4.60 -2.77
CA ILE A 75 3.28 5.36 -3.43
C ILE A 75 3.86 5.93 -4.71
N VAL A 76 3.16 5.79 -5.82
CA VAL A 76 3.55 6.29 -7.14
C VAL A 76 2.43 7.21 -7.64
N PRO A 77 2.41 8.50 -7.22
CA PRO A 77 1.29 9.39 -7.49
C PRO A 77 1.00 9.59 -8.98
N HIS A 78 2.05 9.68 -9.81
CA HIS A 78 1.88 9.87 -11.25
C HIS A 78 1.26 8.68 -11.99
N ARG A 79 1.22 7.49 -11.36
CA ARG A 79 0.50 6.31 -11.85
C ARG A 79 -0.81 6.07 -11.12
N GLU A 80 -1.06 6.84 -10.04
CA GLU A 80 -2.13 6.56 -9.10
C GLU A 80 -2.03 5.09 -8.63
N ARG A 81 -0.85 4.70 -8.15
CA ARG A 81 -0.59 3.31 -7.74
C ARG A 81 0.11 3.24 -6.40
N VAL A 82 -0.29 2.27 -5.58
CA VAL A 82 0.43 1.84 -4.39
C VAL A 82 1.04 0.47 -4.67
N TYR A 83 2.37 0.37 -4.66
CA TYR A 83 3.07 -0.89 -4.84
C TYR A 83 3.38 -1.51 -3.48
N VAL A 84 2.91 -2.74 -3.24
CA VAL A 84 3.31 -3.55 -2.10
C VAL A 84 4.58 -4.32 -2.47
N VAL A 85 5.69 -3.96 -1.84
CA VAL A 85 7.02 -4.48 -2.18
C VAL A 85 7.39 -5.69 -1.34
N ARG A 86 7.12 -5.64 -0.03
CA ARG A 86 7.51 -6.72 0.89
C ARG A 86 6.51 -6.84 2.03
N ILE A 87 6.35 -8.05 2.56
CA ILE A 87 5.58 -8.35 3.76
C ILE A 87 6.48 -9.12 4.73
N ASN A 88 6.39 -8.88 6.02
CA ASN A 88 6.92 -9.75 7.07
C ASN A 88 5.85 -9.95 8.14
N LEU A 89 5.87 -11.11 8.78
CA LEU A 89 4.96 -11.53 9.86
C LEU A 89 5.71 -11.69 11.19
#